data_AF-A0A7C6Y639-F1
#
_entry.id   AF-A0A7C6Y639-F1
#
_cell.length_a   1.000
_cell.length_b   1.000
_cell.length_c   1.000
_cell.angle_alpha   90.00
_cell.angle_beta   90.00
_cell.angle_gamma   90.00
#
_symmetry.space_group_name_H-M   'P 1'
#
loop_
_entity.id
_entity.type
_entity.pdbx_description
1 polymer ?
#
loop_
_entity_poly.entity_id
_entity_poly.type
_entity_poly.pdbx_seq_one_letter_code
_entity_poly.pdbx_strand_id
1 'polypeptide(L)' 'MKNKDVHIGLDIVNYEPDYTKTWEENLKLYREQYFKAYGEYPPEPEEQK' A
#
# COMPACT_ATOMS: atom_id res chain seq x y z
N MET A 1 5.75 -28.40 -3.95
CA MET A 1 5.83 -26.95 -3.73
C MET A 1 4.46 -26.50 -3.23
N LYS A 2 4.38 -25.97 -2.00
CA LYS A 2 3.10 -25.51 -1.44
C LYS A 2 2.67 -24.27 -2.21
N ASN A 3 1.59 -24.39 -2.98
CA ASN A 3 0.86 -23.25 -3.52
C ASN A 3 0.42 -22.42 -2.30
N LYS A 4 1.20 -21.38 -1.99
CA LYS A 4 0.75 -20.35 -1.06
C LYS A 4 -0.31 -19.58 -1.83
N ASP A 5 -1.53 -19.57 -1.30
CA ASP A 5 -2.56 -18.59 -1.57
C ASP A 5 -1.91 -17.20 -1.57
N VAL A 6 -1.42 -16.74 -2.72
CA VAL A 6 -1.05 -15.35 -2.90
C VAL A 6 -2.38 -14.68 -3.15
N HIS A 7 -3.03 -14.21 -2.09
CA HIS A 7 -4.03 -13.19 -2.26
C HIS A 7 -3.33 -12.07 -3.03
N ILE A 8 -3.82 -11.73 -4.22
CA ILE A 8 -3.38 -10.56 -4.99
C ILE A 8 -4.67 -9.78 -5.25
N GLY A 9 -4.89 -8.70 -4.50
CA GLY A 9 -6.12 -7.91 -4.56
C GLY A 9 -6.14 -6.78 -3.53
N LEU A 10 -7.00 -5.78 -3.76
CA LEU A 10 -7.18 -4.58 -2.93
C LEU A 10 -7.50 -4.87 -1.44
N ASP A 11 -7.86 -6.10 -1.08
CA ASP A 11 -8.14 -6.55 0.29
C ASP A 11 -6.89 -6.72 1.18
N ILE A 12 -5.69 -6.58 0.63
CA ILE A 12 -4.44 -6.88 1.33
C ILE A 12 -3.91 -5.69 2.11
N VAL A 13 -4.22 -4.48 1.62
CA VAL A 13 -3.88 -3.23 2.28
C VAL A 13 -5.19 -2.57 2.65
N ASN A 14 -5.63 -2.75 3.90
CA ASN A 14 -6.80 -2.07 4.45
C ASN A 14 -6.47 -0.60 4.74
N TYR A 15 -6.15 0.14 3.68
CA TYR A 15 -5.79 1.54 3.76
C TYR A 15 -7.05 2.39 3.58
N GLU A 16 -7.47 3.01 4.67
CA GLU A 16 -8.44 4.10 4.66
C GLU A 16 -7.68 5.42 4.80
N PRO A 17 -7.81 6.36 3.84
CA PRO A 17 -7.17 7.66 3.95
C PRO A 17 -7.79 8.47 5.09
N ASP A 18 -6.94 9.00 5.96
CA ASP A 18 -7.37 9.88 7.04
C ASP A 18 -7.42 11.33 6.52
N TYR A 19 -8.63 11.86 6.33
CA TYR A 19 -8.85 13.22 5.83
C TYR A 19 -8.41 14.34 6.79
N THR A 20 -7.97 14.00 8.02
CA THR A 20 -7.31 14.94 8.93
C THR A 20 -5.81 15.08 8.65
N LYS A 21 -5.24 14.20 7.82
CA LYS A 21 -3.82 14.17 7.45
C LYS A 21 -3.57 14.74 6.07
N THR A 22 -2.34 15.19 5.85
CA THR A 22 -1.86 15.58 4.53
C THR A 22 -1.77 14.39 3.58
N TRP A 23 -1.74 14.67 2.28
CA TRP A 23 -1.49 13.66 1.24
C TRP A 23 -0.21 12.86 1.49
N GLU A 24 0.86 13.54 1.90
CA GLU A 24 2.17 12.91 2.15
C GLU A 24 2.14 11.94 3.33
N GLU A 25 1.47 12.31 4.43
CA GLU A 25 1.30 11.44 5.60
C GLU A 25 0.48 10.20 5.27
N ASN A 26 -0.61 10.38 4.53
CA ASN A 26 -1.47 9.34 4.04
C ASN A 26 -0.73 8.39 3.09
N LEU A 27 0.04 8.94 2.15
CA LEU A 27 0.89 8.16 1.25
C LEU A 27 1.95 7.35 2.01
N LYS A 28 2.57 7.94 3.05
CA LYS A 28 3.52 7.23 3.90
C LYS A 28 2.87 6.04 4.62
N LEU A 29 1.69 6.25 5.22
CA LEU A 29 0.92 5.19 5.88
C LEU A 29 0.55 4.07 4.91
N TYR A 30 0.10 4.40 3.71
CA TYR A 30 -0.18 3.44 2.65
C TYR A 30 1.07 2.61 2.29
N ARG A 31 2.21 3.27 2.03
CA ARG A 31 3.47 2.61 1.67
C ARG A 31 3.97 1.67 2.75
N GLU A 32 3.84 2.05 4.03
CA GLU A 32 4.19 1.20 5.17
C GLU A 32 3.29 -0.04 5.28
N GLN A 33 1.97 0.12 5.10
CA GLN A 33 1.05 -1.02 5.12
C GLN A 33 1.29 -1.95 3.93
N TYR A 34 1.54 -1.40 2.75
CA TYR A 34 1.91 -2.15 1.55
C TYR A 34 3.18 -2.97 1.78
N PHE A 35 4.24 -2.38 2.38
CA PHE A 35 5.45 -3.11 2.73
C PHE A 35 5.20 -4.25 3.72
N LYS A 36 4.37 -4.03 4.75
CA LYS A 36 4.01 -5.10 5.70
C LYS A 36 3.30 -6.28 5.02
N ALA A 37 2.51 -6.00 3.99
CA ALA A 37 1.68 -7.01 3.34
C ALA A 37 2.43 -7.77 2.22
N TYR A 38 3.28 -7.08 1.46
CA TYR A 38 3.98 -7.64 0.29
C TYR A 38 5.48 -7.86 0.49
N GLY A 39 6.09 -7.24 1.51
CA GLY A 39 7.55 -7.27 1.72
C GLY A 39 8.33 -6.36 0.78
N GLU A 40 7.65 -5.57 -0.06
CA GLU A 40 8.21 -4.60 -1.00
C GLU A 40 7.40 -3.29 -0.95
N TYR A 41 7.98 -2.18 -1.40
CA TYR A 41 7.26 -0.90 -1.48
C TYR A 41 6.53 -0.77 -2.83
N PRO A 42 5.38 -0.08 -2.88
CA PRO A 42 4.71 0.17 -4.14
C PRO A 42 5.55 1.12 -5.00
N PRO A 43 5.39 1.07 -6.35
CA PRO A 43 6.06 2.02 -7.24
C PRO A 43 5.79 3.46 -6.79
N GLU A 44 6.76 4.35 -7.03
CA GLU A 44 6.53 5.76 -6.73
C GLU A 44 5.37 6.27 -7.58
N PRO A 45 4.47 7.10 -7.01
CA PRO A 45 3.41 7.70 -7.79
C PRO A 45 4.06 8.51 -8.92
N GLU A 46 3.71 8.21 -10.16
CA GLU A 46 4.16 9.02 -11.29
C GLU A 46 3.67 10.45 -11.07
N GLU A 47 4.59 11.42 -11.07
CA GLU A 47 4.21 12.83 -11.11
C GLU A 47 3.36 13.04 -12.36
N GLN A 48 2.06 13.28 -12.17
CA GLN A 48 1.20 13.71 -13.25
C GLN A 48 1.70 15.08 -13.71
N LYS A 49 2.44 15.10 -14.83
CA LYS A 49 2.94 16.30 -15.50
C LYS A 49 1.81 17.16 -16.06
#